data_AF-A0A9Q5X6C1-F1
#
_entry.id   AF-A0A9Q5X6C1-F1
#
_cell.length_a   1.000
_cell.length_b   1.000
_cell.length_c   1.000
_cell.angle_alpha   90.00
_cell.angle_beta   90.00
_cell.angle_gamma   90.00
#
_symmetry.space_group_name_H-M   'P 1'
#
loop_
_entity.id
_entity.type
_entity.pdbx_description
1 polymer ?
#
loop_
_entity_poly.entity_id
_entity_poly.type
_entity_poly.pdbx_seq_one_letter_code
_entity_poly.pdbx_strand_id
1 'polypeptide(L)'
;MNKFLGIITVVGEDGTIKAPLDMLQTAGIQPNTKVELFSDSSNLFIRTAEKFCSICGTNTNTMNIGNQEICRDCLDRITKASQEKPKEPEKPEEEVKPEEEVKQEEEVKPEEPSEVLL
;
A
#
# COMPACT_ATOMS: atom_id res chain seq x y z
N MET A 1 -39.18 -12.74 5.55
CA MET A 1 -38.02 -13.06 4.69
C MET A 1 -38.39 -12.66 3.27
N ASN A 2 -38.02 -11.46 2.84
CA ASN A 2 -38.34 -11.06 1.47
C ASN A 2 -37.31 -11.74 0.55
N LYS A 3 -37.76 -12.83 -0.10
CA LYS A 3 -37.09 -13.39 -1.27
C LYS A 3 -37.03 -12.28 -2.31
N PHE A 4 -35.83 -11.80 -2.61
CA PHE A 4 -35.60 -10.83 -3.68
C PHE A 4 -36.16 -11.40 -4.99
N LEU A 5 -37.32 -10.88 -5.41
CA LEU A 5 -37.85 -11.06 -6.74
C LEU A 5 -37.60 -9.72 -7.42
N GLY A 6 -36.61 -9.69 -8.32
CA GLY A 6 -36.28 -8.49 -9.09
C GLY A 6 -37.53 -7.97 -9.81
N ILE A 7 -37.59 -6.66 -10.01
CA ILE A 7 -38.66 -6.03 -10.79
C ILE A 7 -38.25 -5.95 -12.27
N ILE A 8 -39.19 -6.19 -13.17
CA ILE A 8 -39.01 -5.88 -14.59
C ILE A 8 -39.54 -4.46 -14.80
N THR A 9 -38.71 -3.57 -15.31
CA THR A 9 -39.08 -2.20 -15.68
C THR A 9 -38.64 -1.90 -17.10
N VAL A 10 -39.29 -0.93 -17.73
CA VAL A 10 -38.93 -0.42 -19.05
C VAL A 10 -37.96 0.75 -18.87
N VAL A 11 -36.96 0.81 -19.76
CA VAL A 11 -36.01 1.93 -19.85
C VAL A 11 -36.67 3.05 -20.66
N GLY A 12 -36.65 4.28 -20.14
CA GLY A 12 -37.15 5.46 -20.87
C GLY A 12 -36.34 5.75 -22.13
N GLU A 13 -36.91 6.53 -23.06
CA GLU A 13 -36.21 6.94 -24.30
C GLU A 13 -34.94 7.75 -24.02
N ASP A 14 -34.89 8.42 -22.87
CA ASP A 14 -33.76 9.16 -22.33
C ASP A 14 -32.76 8.29 -21.54
N GLY A 15 -33.00 6.98 -21.44
CA GLY A 15 -32.21 6.05 -20.65
C GLY A 15 -32.57 6.00 -19.16
N THR A 16 -33.64 6.69 -18.72
CA THR A 16 -34.03 6.70 -17.30
C THR A 16 -34.63 5.35 -16.86
N ILE A 17 -34.17 4.84 -15.71
CA ILE A 17 -34.70 3.64 -15.06
C ILE A 17 -35.32 4.01 -13.71
N LYS A 18 -36.57 3.61 -13.47
CA LYS A 18 -37.26 3.87 -12.19
C LYS A 18 -37.07 2.70 -11.23
N ALA A 19 -36.44 2.96 -10.09
CA ALA A 19 -36.31 2.01 -8.99
C ALA A 19 -37.36 2.28 -7.89
N PRO A 20 -38.01 1.25 -7.33
CA PRO A 20 -38.88 1.37 -6.16
C PRO A 20 -38.14 1.94 -4.95
N LEU A 21 -38.81 2.81 -4.19
CA LEU A 21 -38.21 3.52 -3.05
C LEU A 21 -37.77 2.57 -1.93
N ASP A 22 -38.54 1.50 -1.69
CA ASP A 22 -38.23 0.46 -0.70
C ASP A 22 -36.96 -0.32 -1.04
N MET A 23 -36.71 -0.60 -2.32
CA MET A 23 -35.46 -1.22 -2.79
C MET A 23 -34.26 -0.29 -2.56
N LEU A 24 -34.42 1.00 -2.87
CA LEU A 24 -33.37 2.00 -2.62
C LEU A 24 -33.07 2.13 -1.13
N GLN A 25 -34.09 2.19 -0.27
CA GLN A 25 -33.93 2.24 1.18
C GLN A 25 -33.23 0.99 1.73
N THR A 26 -33.58 -0.19 1.22
CA THR A 26 -32.92 -1.46 1.57
C THR A 26 -31.44 -1.45 1.17
N ALA A 27 -31.10 -0.81 0.06
CA ALA A 27 -29.73 -0.60 -0.40
C ALA A 27 -29.01 0.58 0.31
N GLY A 28 -29.64 1.25 1.27
CA GLY A 28 -29.06 2.40 1.97
C GLY A 28 -28.99 3.68 1.14
N ILE A 29 -29.69 3.75 0.01
CA ILE A 29 -29.72 4.91 -0.88
C ILE A 29 -30.89 5.82 -0.49
N GLN A 30 -30.60 7.05 -0.09
CA GLN A 30 -31.61 8.06 0.23
C GLN A 30 -31.95 8.91 -1.00
N PRO A 31 -33.19 9.41 -1.12
CA PRO A 31 -33.54 10.39 -2.14
C PRO A 31 -32.58 11.59 -2.13
N ASN A 32 -32.29 12.15 -3.31
CA ASN A 32 -31.35 13.26 -3.50
C ASN A 32 -29.89 12.98 -3.11
N THR A 33 -29.51 11.70 -2.99
CA THR A 33 -28.11 11.29 -2.74
C THR A 33 -27.40 10.96 -4.05
N LYS A 34 -26.10 11.25 -4.13
CA LYS A 34 -25.26 10.81 -5.24
C LYS A 34 -24.99 9.31 -5.13
N VAL A 35 -25.21 8.59 -6.21
CA VAL A 35 -24.89 7.16 -6.33
C VAL A 35 -23.88 6.97 -7.45
N GLU A 36 -23.10 5.90 -7.35
CA GLU A 36 -22.22 5.48 -8.41
C GLU A 36 -22.91 4.42 -9.26
N LEU A 37 -22.83 4.58 -10.58
CA LEU A 37 -23.28 3.60 -11.57
C LEU A 37 -22.05 3.03 -12.25
N PHE A 38 -21.95 1.71 -12.29
CA PHE A 38 -20.93 1.00 -13.06
C PHE A 38 -21.53 -0.25 -13.68
N SER A 39 -20.99 -0.67 -14.81
CA SER A 39 -21.49 -1.81 -15.57
C SER A 39 -20.37 -2.75 -15.95
N ASP A 40 -20.71 -4.03 -16.10
CA ASP A 40 -19.88 -5.01 -16.79
C ASP A 40 -20.50 -5.37 -18.16
N SER A 41 -20.10 -6.48 -18.77
CA SER A 41 -20.62 -6.95 -20.06
C SER A 41 -22.09 -7.36 -20.05
N SER A 42 -22.70 -7.54 -18.87
CA SER A 42 -24.03 -8.13 -18.69
C SER A 42 -24.89 -7.46 -17.63
N ASN A 43 -24.30 -6.69 -16.71
CA ASN A 43 -24.97 -6.14 -15.54
C ASN A 43 -24.71 -4.64 -15.38
N LEU A 44 -25.69 -3.94 -14.82
CA LEU A 44 -25.58 -2.58 -14.30
C LEU A 44 -25.71 -2.62 -12.77
N PHE A 45 -24.77 -2.01 -12.08
CA PHE A 45 -24.73 -1.93 -10.63
C PHE A 45 -24.92 -0.49 -10.16
N ILE A 46 -25.61 -0.35 -9.03
CA ILE A 46 -25.78 0.91 -8.32
C ILE A 46 -25.16 0.74 -6.93
N ARG A 47 -24.21 1.60 -6.57
CA ARG A 47 -23.66 1.67 -5.21
C ARG A 47 -23.93 3.01 -4.58
N THR A 48 -24.16 3.02 -3.27
CA THR A 48 -24.01 4.24 -2.47
C THR A 48 -22.61 4.79 -2.74
N ALA A 49 -22.50 6.06 -3.14
CA ALA A 49 -21.19 6.69 -3.26
C ALA A 49 -20.59 6.79 -1.86
N GLU A 50 -19.88 5.74 -1.43
CA GLU A 50 -18.96 5.77 -0.30
C GLU A 50 -18.03 6.94 -0.59
N LYS A 51 -18.11 7.98 0.24
CA LYS A 51 -17.59 9.28 -0.15
C LYS A 51 -16.09 9.15 -0.47
N PHE A 52 -15.62 9.89 -1.48
CA PHE A 52 -14.26 9.75 -1.99
C PHE A 52 -13.21 10.05 -0.90
N CYS A 53 -12.15 9.25 -0.87
CA CYS A 53 -11.00 9.47 -0.02
C CYS A 53 -10.37 10.81 -0.35
N SER A 54 -10.23 11.68 0.66
CA SER A 54 -9.63 13.01 0.55
C SER A 54 -8.14 13.01 0.18
N ILE A 55 -7.49 11.84 0.14
CA ILE A 55 -6.05 11.69 -0.12
C ILE A 55 -5.79 11.13 -1.52
N CYS A 56 -6.40 9.99 -1.87
CA CYS A 56 -6.15 9.33 -3.16
C CYS A 56 -7.31 9.42 -4.16
N GLY A 57 -8.47 9.93 -3.75
CA GLY A 57 -9.64 10.07 -4.62
C GLY A 57 -10.35 8.76 -4.95
N THR A 58 -10.03 7.63 -4.31
CA THR A 58 -10.80 6.38 -4.45
C THR A 58 -12.03 6.40 -3.54
N ASN A 59 -13.10 5.69 -3.91
CA ASN A 59 -14.34 5.59 -3.15
C ASN A 59 -14.53 4.21 -2.51
N THR A 60 -13.45 3.43 -2.38
CA THR A 60 -13.52 2.06 -1.88
C THR A 60 -13.16 2.03 -0.40
N ASN A 61 -14.06 1.51 0.44
CA ASN A 61 -13.79 1.24 1.86
C ASN A 61 -13.30 2.50 2.60
N THR A 62 -14.01 3.61 2.38
CA THR A 62 -13.73 4.90 3.03
C THR A 62 -14.40 5.00 4.40
N MET A 63 -13.71 5.62 5.34
CA MET A 63 -14.22 5.88 6.69
C MET A 63 -14.03 7.34 7.05
N ASN A 64 -14.93 7.87 7.86
CA ASN A 64 -14.85 9.25 8.34
C ASN A 64 -13.87 9.34 9.52
N ILE A 65 -12.85 10.20 9.38
CA ILE A 65 -11.84 10.47 10.41
C ILE A 65 -11.77 11.99 10.58
N GLY A 66 -12.35 12.48 11.68
CA GLY A 66 -12.49 13.91 11.92
C GLY A 66 -13.38 14.57 10.86
N ASN A 67 -12.81 15.48 10.06
CA ASN A 67 -13.49 16.16 8.97
C ASN A 67 -13.15 15.61 7.58
N GLN A 68 -12.45 14.47 7.49
CA GLN A 68 -12.01 13.88 6.22
C GLN A 68 -12.60 12.48 6.02
N GLU A 69 -12.82 12.10 4.76
CA GLU A 69 -13.03 10.70 4.39
C GLU A 69 -11.70 10.09 3.96
N ILE A 70 -11.31 8.97 4.57
CA ILE A 70 -10.03 8.32 4.28
C ILE A 70 -10.29 6.84 4.00
N CYS A 71 -9.78 6.33 2.88
CA CYS A 71 -9.83 4.89 2.59
C CYS A 71 -8.83 4.14 3.46
N ARG A 72 -9.10 2.85 3.68
CA ARG A 72 -8.24 1.97 4.48
C ARG A 72 -6.78 1.97 4.01
N ASP A 73 -6.53 1.95 2.70
CA ASP A 73 -5.18 1.97 2.13
C ASP A 73 -4.40 3.24 2.50
N CYS A 74 -5.06 4.41 2.45
CA CYS A 74 -4.44 5.67 2.86
C CYS A 74 -4.20 5.73 4.36
N LEU A 75 -5.14 5.21 5.17
CA LEU A 75 -4.97 5.13 6.61
C LEU A 75 -3.78 4.24 7.01
N ASP A 76 -3.61 3.10 6.33
CA ASP A 76 -2.49 2.19 6.57
C ASP A 76 -1.14 2.85 6.25
N ARG A 77 -1.06 3.61 5.15
CA ARG A 77 0.15 4.40 4.80
C ARG A 77 0.47 5.46 5.84
N ILE A 78 -0.53 6.20 6.32
CA ILE A 78 -0.36 7.23 7.37
C ILE A 78 0.16 6.59 8.67
N THR A 79 -0.45 5.46 9.05
CA THR A 79 -0.09 4.74 10.28
C THR A 79 1.34 4.23 10.20
N LYS A 80 1.75 3.66 9.07
CA LYS A 80 3.12 3.21 8.83
C LYS A 80 4.12 4.36 8.90
N ALA A 81 3.84 5.48 8.22
CA ALA A 81 4.70 6.67 8.24
C ALA A 81 4.85 7.27 9.64
N SER A 82 3.83 7.15 10.51
CA SER A 82 3.86 7.64 11.88
C SER A 82 4.71 6.79 12.83
N GLN A 83 5.04 5.55 12.45
CA GLN A 83 5.81 4.60 13.27
C GLN A 83 7.28 4.49 12.85
N GLU A 84 7.63 4.98 11.66
CA GLU A 84 9.01 5.00 11.17
C GLU A 84 9.77 6.16 11.84
N LYS A 85 10.73 5.84 12.72
CA LYS A 85 11.71 6.83 13.19
C LYS A 85 12.51 7.35 11.99
N PRO A 86 12.80 8.66 11.90
CA PRO A 86 13.65 9.18 10.82
C PRO A 86 14.98 8.45 10.83
N LYS A 87 15.34 7.81 9.70
CA LYS A 87 16.69 7.30 9.49
C LYS A 87 17.62 8.51 9.37
N GLU A 88 18.49 8.66 10.35
CA GLU A 88 19.59 9.61 10.30
C GLU A 88 20.43 9.32 9.04
N PRO A 89 20.82 10.32 8.24
CA PRO A 89 21.59 10.07 7.03
C PRO A 89 22.95 9.47 7.40
N GLU A 90 23.21 8.24 6.96
CA GLU A 90 24.51 7.59 7.09
C GLU A 90 25.55 8.44 6.35
N LYS A 91 26.55 8.95 7.07
CA LYS A 91 27.68 9.68 6.49
C LYS A 91 28.51 8.71 5.63
N PRO A 92 29.06 9.15 4.48
CA PRO A 92 29.95 8.32 3.68
C PRO A 92 31.20 7.94 4.49
N GLU A 93 31.51 6.64 4.54
CA GLU A 93 32.71 6.09 5.16
C GLU A 93 33.97 6.54 4.40
N GLU A 94 34.96 7.00 5.16
CA GLU A 94 36.24 7.53 4.69
C GLU A 94 37.18 6.37 4.29
N GLU A 95 37.72 6.42 3.06
CA GLU A 95 38.62 5.41 2.52
C GLU A 95 39.94 5.35 3.30
N VAL A 96 40.17 4.27 4.06
CA VAL A 96 41.46 4.00 4.70
C VAL A 96 42.39 3.28 3.71
N LYS A 97 43.52 3.91 3.38
CA LYS A 97 44.63 3.32 2.60
C LYS A 97 45.35 2.23 3.42
N PRO A 98 45.86 1.14 2.80
CA PRO A 98 46.57 0.11 3.54
C PRO A 98 48.03 0.49 3.81
N GLU A 99 48.47 0.33 5.06
CA GLU A 99 49.87 0.41 5.49
C GLU A 99 50.53 -0.99 5.49
N GLU A 100 51.82 -1.03 5.13
CA GLU A 100 52.70 -2.20 4.97
C GLU A 100 52.87 -3.04 6.26
N GLU A 101 52.80 -4.38 6.13
CA GLU A 101 53.18 -5.32 7.18
C GLU A 101 54.71 -5.57 7.21
N VAL A 102 55.37 -5.11 8.27
CA VAL A 102 56.72 -5.50 8.65
C VAL A 102 56.67 -6.82 9.43
N LYS A 103 57.36 -7.86 8.96
CA LYS A 103 57.56 -9.13 9.69
C LYS A 103 58.98 -9.17 10.28
N GLN A 104 59.09 -9.36 11.60
CA GLN A 104 60.29 -9.78 12.33
C GLN A 104 59.97 -11.15 12.97
N GLU A 105 60.65 -12.21 12.57
CA GLU A 105 61.84 -12.83 13.19
C GLU A 105 61.48 -13.77 14.35
N GLU A 106 61.88 -15.04 14.21
CA GLU A 106 62.31 -15.85 15.36
C GLU A 106 63.39 -16.85 14.90
N GLU A 107 64.62 -16.64 15.39
CA GLU A 107 65.77 -17.52 15.27
C GLU A 107 65.65 -18.69 16.26
N VAL A 108 66.00 -19.93 15.86
CA VAL A 108 66.60 -20.90 16.79
C VAL A 108 67.65 -21.81 16.10
N LYS A 109 68.90 -21.46 16.39
CA LYS A 109 70.11 -22.25 16.74
C LYS A 109 70.93 -23.09 15.73
N PRO A 110 72.26 -23.16 15.99
CA PRO A 110 73.28 -23.66 15.05
C PRO A 110 73.78 -25.06 15.43
N GLU A 111 74.30 -25.85 14.46
CA GLU A 111 75.30 -26.90 14.72
C GLU A 111 76.30 -27.04 13.54
N GLU A 112 77.53 -26.64 13.87
CA GLU A 112 78.89 -27.09 13.51
C GLU A 112 79.36 -27.47 12.08
N PRO A 113 80.66 -27.21 11.77
CA PRO A 113 81.21 -27.30 10.42
C PRO A 113 81.96 -28.64 10.18
N SER A 114 81.95 -29.12 8.93
CA SER A 114 82.96 -30.07 8.48
C SER A 114 83.43 -29.74 7.07
N GLU A 115 84.72 -29.39 6.99
CA GLU A 115 85.56 -29.32 5.80
C GLU A 115 85.48 -30.60 4.95
N VAL A 116 85.46 -30.49 3.61
CA VAL A 116 86.20 -31.31 2.62
C VAL A 116 86.15 -30.53 1.28
N LEU A 117 87.20 -29.81 0.84
CA LEU A 117 88.35 -30.21 0.00
C LEU A 117 88.07 -30.41 -1.51
N LEU A 118 88.85 -29.62 -2.28
CA LEU A 118 89.24 -29.67 -3.71
C LEU A 118 88.35 -28.98 -4.75
#